data_AF-A0A1F2TIN6-F1
#
_entry.id   AF-A0A1F2TIN6-F1
#
_cell.length_a   1.000
_cell.length_b   1.000
_cell.length_c   1.000
_cell.angle_alpha   90.00
_cell.angle_beta   90.00
_cell.angle_gamma   90.00
#
_symmetry.space_group_name_H-M   'P 1'
#
loop_
_entity.id
_entity.type
_entity.pdbx_description
1 polymer ?
#
loop_
_entity_poly.entity_id
_entity_poly.type
_entity_poly.pdbx_seq_one_letter_code
_entity_poly.pdbx_strand_id
1 'polypeptide(L)' 'MASTTPSITDAFRTTLDLFDTGLDLMRQNLRRSHPEAGDDEIERLLREWLLDRPGAEAGDCPGRPVDVGARLA' A
#
# COMPACT_ATOMS: atom_id res chain seq x y z
N MET A 1 9.59 26.44 18.92
CA MET A 1 8.50 25.86 18.11
C MET A 1 8.46 24.37 18.39
N ALA A 2 7.29 23.80 18.67
CA ALA A 2 7.18 22.36 18.91
C ALA A 2 7.57 21.57 17.64
N SER A 3 8.26 20.44 17.81
CA SER A 3 8.63 19.57 16.70
C SER A 3 7.36 19.13 15.97
N THR A 4 7.27 19.48 14.68
CA THR A 4 6.10 19.18 13.82
C THR A 4 6.13 17.76 13.28
N THR A 5 7.13 16.97 13.66
CA THR A 5 7.28 15.60 13.19
C THR A 5 6.37 14.67 13.99
N PRO A 6 5.43 13.94 13.35
CA PRO A 6 4.61 12.95 14.03
C PRO A 6 5.49 11.91 14.71
N SER A 7 5.01 11.37 15.83
CA SER A 7 5.69 10.24 16.47
C SER A 7 5.72 9.06 15.50
N ILE A 8 6.74 8.18 15.64
CA ILE A 8 6.82 6.96 14.80
C ILE A 8 5.55 6.12 14.95
N THR A 9 4.98 6.06 16.16
CA THR A 9 3.73 5.33 16.43
C THR A 9 2.57 5.90 15.65
N ASP A 10 2.40 7.23 15.62
CA ASP A 10 1.29 7.86 14.90
C ASP A 10 1.48 7.72 13.39
N ALA A 11 2.71 7.91 12.89
CA ALA A 11 3.05 7.71 11.48
C ALA A 11 2.77 6.26 11.03
N PHE A 12 3.11 5.29 11.87
CA PHE A 12 2.86 3.88 11.59
C PHE A 12 1.35 3.57 11.53
N ARG A 13 0.57 4.04 12.51
CA ARG A 13 -0.90 3.89 12.50
C ARG A 13 -1.52 4.51 11.26
N THR A 14 -1.15 5.75 10.93
CA THR A 14 -1.63 6.41 9.71
C THR A 14 -1.28 5.62 8.45
N THR A 15 -0.11 4.99 8.40
CA THR A 15 0.29 4.17 7.25
C THR A 15 -0.62 2.93 7.10
N LEU A 16 -0.95 2.25 8.20
CA LEU A 16 -1.88 1.12 8.17
C LEU A 16 -3.29 1.55 7.78
N ASP A 17 -3.80 2.66 8.34
CA ASP A 17 -5.12 3.19 8.00
C ASP A 17 -5.21 3.55 6.51
N LEU A 18 -4.16 4.17 5.96
CA LEU A 18 -4.08 4.51 4.53
C LEU A 18 -3.99 3.25 3.66
N PHE A 19 -3.29 2.22 4.11
CA PHE A 19 -3.20 0.94 3.40
C PHE A 19 -4.59 0.29 3.30
N ASP A 20 -5.31 0.17 4.42
CA ASP A 20 -6.67 -0.40 4.44
C ASP A 20 -7.64 0.41 3.56
N THR A 21 -7.57 1.73 3.64
CA THR A 21 -8.34 2.63 2.77
C THR A 21 -8.03 2.39 1.28
N GLY A 22 -6.76 2.16 0.96
CA GLY A 22 -6.31 1.83 -0.40
C GLY A 22 -6.87 0.50 -0.89
N LEU A 23 -6.94 -0.52 -0.04
CA LEU A 23 -7.56 -1.81 -0.37
C LEU A 23 -9.05 -1.65 -0.70
N ASP A 24 -9.78 -0.86 0.09
CA ASP A 24 -11.21 -0.61 -0.15
C ASP A 24 -11.45 0.12 -1.46
N LEU A 25 -10.64 1.14 -1.77
CA LEU A 25 -10.70 1.82 -3.05
C LEU A 25 -10.43 0.87 -4.22
N MET A 26 -9.43 0.00 -4.09
CA MET A 26 -9.09 -0.93 -5.16
C MET A 26 -10.16 -2.00 -5.36
N ARG A 27 -10.81 -2.50 -4.29
CA ARG A 27 -11.99 -3.38 -4.40
C ARG A 27 -13.10 -2.74 -5.23
N GLN A 28 -13.39 -1.45 -5.01
CA GLN A 28 -14.41 -0.75 -5.80
C GLN A 28 -13.98 -0.58 -7.27
N ASN A 29 -12.70 -0.32 -7.53
CA ASN A 29 -12.18 -0.28 -8.89
C ASN A 29 -12.33 -1.63 -9.59
N LEU A 30 -12.00 -2.73 -8.92
CA LEU A 30 -12.16 -4.08 -9.46
C LEU A 30 -13.62 -4.40 -9.75
N ARG A 31 -14.55 -4.09 -8.83
CA ARG A 31 -15.99 -4.28 -9.05
C ARG A 31 -16.50 -3.49 -10.27
N ARG A 32 -16.00 -2.28 -10.48
CA ARG A 32 -16.35 -1.46 -11.64
C ARG A 32 -15.80 -2.05 -12.94
N SER A 33 -14.59 -2.60 -12.93
CA SER A 33 -13.97 -3.24 -14.10
C SER A 33 -14.51 -4.63 -14.40
N HIS A 34 -15.00 -5.34 -13.39
CA HIS A 34 -15.48 -6.72 -13.44
C HIS A 34 -16.90 -6.82 -12.83
N PRO A 35 -17.94 -6.28 -13.49
CA PRO A 35 -19.29 -6.20 -12.92
C PRO A 35 -19.95 -7.55 -12.62
N GLU A 36 -19.50 -8.62 -13.30
CA GLU A 36 -20.01 -9.99 -13.10
C GLU A 36 -19.26 -10.76 -12.00
N ALA A 37 -18.18 -10.20 -11.45
CA ALA A 37 -17.40 -10.87 -10.43
C ALA A 37 -18.11 -10.82 -9.07
N GLY A 38 -18.25 -12.00 -8.44
CA GLY A 38 -18.67 -12.11 -7.05
C GLY A 38 -17.56 -11.72 -6.07
N ASP A 39 -17.89 -11.66 -4.78
CA ASP A 39 -16.97 -11.18 -3.75
C ASP A 39 -15.67 -11.99 -3.63
N ASP A 40 -15.75 -13.32 -3.71
CA ASP A 40 -14.58 -14.19 -3.65
C ASP A 40 -13.61 -13.95 -4.81
N GLU A 41 -14.16 -13.67 -6.00
CA GLU A 41 -13.39 -13.40 -7.21
C GLU A 41 -12.73 -12.01 -7.15
N ILE A 42 -13.45 -11.01 -6.64
CA ILE A 42 -12.88 -9.68 -6.39
C ILE A 42 -11.71 -9.75 -5.40
N GLU A 43 -11.85 -10.55 -4.34
CA GLU A 43 -10.78 -10.70 -3.36
C GLU A 43 -9.57 -11.47 -3.95
N ARG A 44 -9.79 -12.46 -4.83
CA ARG A 44 -8.71 -13.11 -5.58
C ARG A 44 -7.96 -12.11 -6.47
N LEU A 45 -8.69 -11.32 -7.25
CA LEU A 45 -8.12 -10.29 -8.12
C LEU A 45 -7.37 -9.21 -7.34
N LEU A 46 -7.87 -8.83 -6.16
CA LEU A 46 -7.18 -7.88 -5.28
C LEU A 46 -5.82 -8.43 -4.82
N ARG A 47 -5.77 -9.71 -4.42
CA ARG A 47 -4.51 -10.36 -4.03
C ARG A 47 -3.51 -10.40 -5.18
N GLU A 48 -3.97 -10.74 -6.38
CA GLU A 48 -3.11 -10.75 -7.58
C GLU A 48 -2.58 -9.35 -7.89
N TRP A 49 -3.45 -8.33 -7.82
CA TRP A 49 -3.06 -6.95 -8.03
C TRP A 49 -2.04 -6.46 -6.99
N LEU A 50 -2.14 -6.87 -5.72
CA LEU A 50 -1.15 -6.50 -4.69
C LEU A 50 0.24 -7.08 -4.94
N LEU A 51 0.33 -8.24 -5.60
CA LEU A 51 1.61 -8.92 -5.87
C LEU A 51 2.32 -8.34 -7.10
N ASP A 52 1.57 -8.03 -8.16
CA ASP A 52 2.13 -7.55 -9.42
C ASP A 52 2.17 -6.01 -9.47
N ARG A 53 1.10 -5.38 -9.00
CA ARG A 53 0.86 -3.94 -8.97
C ARG A 53 1.31 -3.20 -10.24
N PRO A 54 0.61 -3.40 -11.37
CA PRO A 54 1.00 -2.84 -12.67
C PRO A 54 1.24 -1.33 -12.63
N GLY A 55 2.39 -0.89 -13.15
CA GLY A 55 2.85 0.51 -13.15
C GLY A 55 3.53 0.99 -11.87
N ALA A 56 3.61 0.13 -10.84
CA ALA A 56 4.28 0.40 -9.57
C ALA A 56 4.98 -0.86 -9.03
N GLU A 57 5.52 -1.69 -9.93
CA GLU A 57 6.21 -2.95 -9.64
C GLU A 57 7.41 -2.75 -8.70
N ALA A 58 8.04 -1.56 -8.78
CA ALA A 58 9.15 -1.14 -7.93
C ALA A 58 8.72 -0.23 -6.76
N GLY A 59 7.41 -0.09 -6.51
CA GLY A 59 6.82 0.87 -5.58
C GLY A 59 6.57 2.25 -6.18
N ASP A 60 5.90 3.11 -5.41
CA ASP A 60 5.47 4.46 -5.84
C ASP A 60 6.57 5.51 -5.87
N CYS A 61 7.72 5.20 -5.28
CA CYS A 61 8.81 6.14 -5.12
C CYS A 61 10.11 5.43 -5.48
N PRO A 62 11.00 6.05 -6.28
CA PRO A 62 12.34 5.54 -6.46
C PRO A 62 13.03 5.47 -5.10
N GLY A 63 13.25 4.25 -4.60
CA GLY A 63 13.95 4.04 -3.34
C GLY A 63 15.37 4.61 -3.38
N ARG A 64 15.89 5.04 -2.21
CA ARG A 64 17.32 5.38 -2.08
C ARG A 64 18.07 4.14 -1.60
N PRO A 65 19.15 3.71 -2.27
CA PRO A 65 19.99 2.65 -1.74
C PRO A 65 20.52 3.06 -0.35
N VAL A 66 20.40 2.15 0.62
CA VAL A 66 20.89 2.34 1.99
C VAL A 66 21.84 1.20 2.32
N ASP A 67 23.03 1.55 2.81
CA ASP A 67 23.91 0.58 3.46
C ASP A 67 23.31 0.23 4.83
N VAL A 68 22.76 -0.98 4.92
CA VAL A 68 22.12 -1.49 6.15
C VAL A 68 23.17 -1.73 7.24
N GLY A 69 24.39 -2.14 6.88
CA GLY A 69 25.48 -2.41 7.82
C GLY A 69 25.99 -1.13 8.49
N ALA A 70 26.08 -0.03 7.74
CA ALA A 70 26.43 1.28 8.30
C ALA A 70 25.32 1.94 9.12
N ARG A 71 24.06 1.51 8.95
CA ARG A 71 22.88 2.15 9.57
C ARG A 71 22.43 1.47 10.86
N LEU A 72 22.83 0.22 11.07
CA LEU A 72 22.46 -0.59 12.24
C LEU A 72 23.64 -0.88 13.19
N ALA A 73 24.85 -0.44 12.86
CA ALA A 73 26.03 -0.44 13.73
C ALA A 73 26.07 0.80 14.63
#